data_AF-A0A2E6KK12-F1
#
_entry.id   AF-A0A2E6KK12-F1
#
_cell.length_a   1.000
_cell.length_b   1.000
_cell.length_c   1.000
_cell.angle_alpha   90.00
_cell.angle_beta   90.00
_cell.angle_gamma   90.00
#
_symmetry.space_group_name_H-M   'P 1'
#
loop_
_entity.id
_entity.type
_entity.pdbx_description
1 polymer ?
#
loop_
_entity_poly.entity_id
_entity_poly.type
_entity_poly.pdbx_seq_one_letter_code
_entity_poly.pdbx_strand_id
1 'polypeptide(L)'
;EDGKVEFSYSEPKDIEVDGIDKVYFPTEHSLMIWDAVEKDKKYISNPFFDGSDEDGPATASVFIFSDTKQADMIKSRAKGNEKIDESLLDSDVRKVRFTFFPSFKEALNSGDVQSTYEMNAIMLKNGVVSKMEIDYHDFILDANLVELEKLPASDENCR
;
A
#
# COMPACT_ATOMS: atom_id res chain seq x y z
N GLU A 1 -23.52 -7.41 -17.16
CA GLU A 1 -23.20 -7.49 -15.73
C GLU A 1 -22.55 -6.17 -15.38
N ASP A 2 -23.28 -5.32 -14.66
CA ASP A 2 -22.87 -3.95 -14.35
C ASP A 2 -21.68 -4.04 -13.40
N GLY A 3 -20.48 -3.64 -13.86
CA GLY A 3 -19.20 -3.79 -13.15
C GLY A 3 -19.07 -2.95 -11.86
N LYS A 4 -20.04 -3.05 -10.96
CA LYS A 4 -20.08 -2.43 -9.65
C LYS A 4 -19.47 -3.35 -8.61
N VAL A 5 -18.80 -2.75 -7.64
CA VAL A 5 -18.24 -3.46 -6.49
C VAL A 5 -19.28 -3.48 -5.36
N GLU A 6 -19.47 -4.66 -4.77
CA GLU A 6 -20.37 -4.90 -3.63
C GLU A 6 -19.52 -5.33 -2.42
N PHE A 7 -19.82 -4.78 -1.24
CA PHE A 7 -19.15 -5.13 0.00
C PHE A 7 -20.14 -5.79 0.95
N SER A 8 -19.88 -7.06 1.30
CA SER A 8 -20.68 -7.81 2.27
C SER A 8 -19.88 -8.05 3.54
N TYR A 9 -20.36 -7.55 4.67
CA TYR A 9 -19.74 -7.75 5.98
C TYR A 9 -20.47 -8.84 6.76
N SER A 10 -19.73 -9.83 7.25
CA SER A 10 -20.33 -10.85 8.14
C SER A 10 -20.53 -10.29 9.55
N GLU A 11 -19.61 -9.41 9.98
CA GLU A 11 -19.67 -8.67 11.24
C GLU A 11 -18.97 -7.30 11.08
N PRO A 12 -19.55 -6.20 11.63
CA PRO A 12 -20.91 -6.14 12.14
C PRO A 12 -21.94 -6.37 11.02
N LYS A 13 -23.11 -6.89 11.39
CA LYS A 13 -24.19 -7.13 10.43
C LYS A 13 -24.78 -5.80 9.98
N ASP A 14 -25.29 -5.75 8.75
CA ASP A 14 -26.07 -4.64 8.17
C ASP A 14 -25.26 -3.44 7.65
N ILE A 15 -23.99 -3.65 7.24
CA ILE A 15 -23.27 -2.69 6.41
C ILE A 15 -23.30 -3.18 4.97
N GLU A 16 -23.99 -2.42 4.12
CA GLU A 16 -23.96 -2.58 2.68
C GLU A 16 -23.44 -1.28 2.07
N VAL A 17 -22.38 -1.39 1.26
CA VAL A 17 -21.83 -0.28 0.49
C VAL A 17 -21.98 -0.65 -0.98
N ASP A 18 -22.87 0.05 -1.68
CA ASP A 18 -23.21 -0.23 -3.08
C ASP A 18 -22.79 0.91 -4.01
N GLY A 19 -22.60 0.57 -5.29
CA GLY A 19 -22.58 1.56 -6.37
C GLY A 19 -21.22 2.19 -6.65
N ILE A 20 -20.13 1.52 -6.30
CA ILE A 20 -18.78 1.99 -6.62
C ILE A 20 -18.34 1.36 -7.95
N ASP A 21 -18.11 2.21 -8.94
CA ASP A 21 -17.75 1.79 -10.31
C ASP A 21 -16.38 1.10 -10.37
N LYS A 22 -15.45 1.47 -9.48
CA LYS A 22 -14.14 0.84 -9.36
C LYS A 22 -13.49 1.09 -8.01
N VAL A 23 -12.92 0.04 -7.42
CA VAL A 23 -12.05 0.10 -6.25
C VAL A 23 -10.80 -0.72 -6.50
N TYR A 24 -9.71 -0.38 -5.83
CA TYR A 24 -8.47 -1.16 -5.86
C TYR A 24 -8.19 -1.77 -4.49
N PHE A 25 -7.96 -3.08 -4.49
CA PHE A 25 -7.53 -3.84 -3.30
C PHE A 25 -6.00 -3.77 -3.11
N PRO A 26 -5.45 -4.14 -1.93
CA PRO A 26 -4.06 -3.89 -1.58
C PRO A 26 -3.03 -4.43 -2.59
N THR A 27 -3.23 -5.65 -3.08
CA THR A 27 -2.33 -6.26 -4.06
C THR A 27 -2.40 -5.55 -5.42
N GLU A 28 -3.60 -5.29 -5.94
CA GLU A 28 -3.78 -4.58 -7.22
C GLU A 28 -3.19 -3.17 -7.14
N HIS A 29 -3.44 -2.46 -6.04
CA HIS A 29 -2.91 -1.13 -5.80
C HIS A 29 -1.37 -1.11 -5.79
N SER A 30 -0.74 -2.10 -5.16
CA SER A 30 0.72 -2.26 -5.18
C SER A 30 1.26 -2.48 -6.59
N LEU A 31 0.57 -3.28 -7.41
CA LEU A 31 0.93 -3.49 -8.81
C LEU A 31 0.76 -2.22 -9.65
N MET A 32 -0.31 -1.44 -9.41
CA MET A 32 -0.53 -0.16 -10.10
C MET A 32 0.60 0.84 -9.87
N ILE A 33 1.19 0.87 -8.67
CA ILE A 33 2.33 1.74 -8.37
C ILE A 33 3.51 1.38 -9.28
N TRP A 34 3.79 0.09 -9.47
CA TRP A 34 4.87 -0.35 -10.35
C TRP A 34 4.56 -0.16 -11.83
N ASP A 35 3.31 -0.33 -12.26
CA ASP A 35 2.86 0.05 -13.61
C ASP A 35 3.04 1.56 -13.86
N ALA A 36 2.75 2.39 -12.86
CA ALA A 36 2.99 3.84 -12.90
C ALA A 36 4.50 4.16 -13.00
N VAL A 37 5.35 3.45 -12.25
CA VAL A 37 6.81 3.56 -12.34
C VAL A 37 7.30 3.24 -13.76
N GLU A 38 6.82 2.14 -14.36
CA GLU A 38 7.20 1.72 -15.72
C GLU A 38 6.77 2.74 -16.79
N LYS A 39 5.68 3.48 -16.52
CA LYS A 39 5.15 4.55 -17.38
C LYS A 39 5.69 5.95 -17.03
N ASP A 40 6.71 6.04 -16.17
CA ASP A 40 7.30 7.29 -15.67
C ASP A 40 6.27 8.28 -15.07
N LYS A 41 5.19 7.73 -14.51
CA LYS A 41 4.21 8.51 -13.75
C LYS A 41 4.73 8.74 -12.34
N LYS A 42 4.54 9.95 -11.85
CA LYS A 42 4.98 10.40 -10.51
C LYS A 42 3.84 10.43 -9.49
N TYR A 43 2.61 10.22 -9.94
CA TYR A 43 1.42 10.36 -9.13
C TYR A 43 0.30 9.43 -9.63
N ILE A 44 -0.41 8.81 -8.69
CA ILE A 44 -1.69 8.12 -8.91
C ILE A 44 -2.65 8.48 -7.77
N SER A 45 -3.96 8.45 -8.03
CA SER A 45 -5.00 8.69 -7.03
C SER A 45 -6.25 7.91 -7.39
N ASN A 46 -6.67 7.06 -6.47
CA ASN A 46 -7.62 5.99 -6.76
C ASN A 46 -8.46 5.66 -5.51
N PRO A 47 -9.71 5.21 -5.68
CA PRO A 47 -10.45 4.58 -4.59
C PRO A 47 -9.74 3.32 -4.12
N PHE A 48 -9.52 3.19 -2.82
CA PHE A 48 -8.74 2.13 -2.20
C PHE A 48 -9.53 1.48 -1.08
N PHE A 49 -9.55 0.15 -1.04
CA PHE A 49 -10.19 -0.60 0.02
C PHE A 49 -9.26 -1.69 0.54
N ASP A 50 -8.91 -1.60 1.82
CA ASP A 50 -8.09 -2.59 2.53
C ASP A 50 -8.88 -3.43 3.55
N GLY A 51 -10.18 -3.14 3.72
CA GLY A 51 -11.03 -3.80 4.71
C GLY A 51 -10.74 -3.41 6.15
N SER A 52 -10.03 -2.29 6.39
CA SER A 52 -9.75 -1.78 7.74
C SER A 52 -10.92 -1.05 8.39
N ASP A 53 -11.87 -0.54 7.57
CA ASP A 53 -13.01 0.25 8.03
C ASP A 53 -14.34 -0.22 7.39
N GLU A 54 -15.42 0.15 8.07
CA GLU A 54 -16.82 -0.06 7.78
C GLU A 54 -17.41 1.02 6.85
N ASP A 55 -16.71 2.14 6.68
CA ASP A 55 -17.18 3.28 5.89
C ASP A 55 -16.94 3.16 4.37
N GLY A 56 -16.46 2.00 3.92
CA GLY A 56 -16.18 1.71 2.51
C GLY A 56 -14.81 2.23 2.08
N PRO A 57 -14.55 2.38 0.76
CA PRO A 57 -13.23 2.75 0.28
C PRO A 57 -12.85 4.19 0.63
N ALA A 58 -11.60 4.33 1.07
CA ALA A 58 -10.89 5.57 1.17
C ALA A 58 -10.44 6.05 -0.22
N THR A 59 -9.93 7.28 -0.29
CA THR A 59 -9.13 7.71 -1.44
C THR A 59 -7.66 7.65 -1.08
N ALA A 60 -6.87 6.88 -1.84
CA ALA A 60 -5.42 6.83 -1.69
C ALA A 60 -4.76 7.67 -2.78
N SER A 61 -3.98 8.67 -2.38
CA SER A 61 -3.09 9.42 -3.27
C SER A 61 -1.66 8.94 -3.07
N VAL A 62 -0.94 8.62 -4.15
CA VAL A 62 0.43 8.11 -4.08
C VAL A 62 1.35 8.97 -4.92
N PHE A 63 2.40 9.51 -4.29
CA PHE A 63 3.53 10.14 -4.95
C PHE A 63 4.70 9.15 -5.07
N ILE A 64 5.25 9.06 -6.28
CA ILE A 64 6.31 8.12 -6.64
C ILE A 64 7.58 8.91 -6.92
N PHE A 65 8.61 8.69 -6.10
CA PHE A 65 9.87 9.40 -6.23
C PHE A 65 10.81 8.65 -7.19
N SER A 66 11.50 9.40 -8.04
CA SER A 66 12.45 8.84 -9.00
C SER A 66 13.80 8.44 -8.38
N ASP A 67 14.02 8.74 -7.10
CA ASP A 67 15.28 8.44 -6.42
C ASP A 67 15.39 6.96 -6.06
N THR A 68 16.39 6.29 -6.62
CA THR A 68 16.70 4.87 -6.40
C THR A 68 17.85 4.64 -5.43
N LYS A 69 18.46 5.71 -4.88
CA LYS A 69 19.59 5.62 -3.91
C LYS A 69 19.28 4.78 -2.67
N GLN A 70 18.02 4.45 -2.44
CA GLN A 70 17.59 3.58 -1.36
C GLN A 70 18.06 2.14 -1.51
N ALA A 71 18.30 1.65 -2.74
CA ALA A 71 18.71 0.26 -2.95
C ALA A 71 20.01 -0.10 -2.21
N ASP A 72 21.04 0.75 -2.32
CA ASP A 72 22.32 0.55 -1.63
C ASP A 72 22.17 0.64 -0.11
N MET A 73 21.30 1.54 0.36
CA MET A 73 21.01 1.68 1.80
C MET A 73 20.34 0.44 2.38
N ILE A 74 19.40 -0.17 1.66
CA ILE A 74 18.72 -1.41 2.08
C ILE A 74 19.73 -2.55 2.18
N LYS A 75 20.52 -2.77 1.12
CA LYS A 75 21.56 -3.82 1.09
C LYS A 75 22.59 -3.61 2.20
N SER A 76 23.02 -2.37 2.45
CA SER A 76 23.94 -2.07 3.56
C SER A 76 23.36 -2.36 4.95
N ARG A 77 22.05 -2.21 5.16
CA ARG A 77 21.39 -2.53 6.44
C ARG A 77 21.20 -4.03 6.65
N ALA A 78 20.98 -4.76 5.55
CA ALA A 78 20.84 -6.21 5.58
C ALA A 78 22.18 -6.95 5.73
N LYS A 79 23.27 -6.34 5.26
CA LYS A 79 24.60 -6.97 5.22
C LYS A 79 25.02 -7.56 6.57
N GLY A 80 25.18 -8.88 6.60
CA GLY A 80 25.60 -9.62 7.81
C GLY A 80 24.49 -9.92 8.80
N ASN A 81 23.23 -9.62 8.47
CA ASN A 81 22.06 -10.08 9.21
C ASN A 81 21.57 -11.41 8.63
N GLU A 82 21.89 -12.51 9.31
CA GLU A 82 21.51 -13.88 8.88
C GLU A 82 19.99 -14.11 8.80
N LYS A 83 19.18 -13.24 9.41
CA LYS A 83 17.71 -13.30 9.36
C LYS A 83 17.11 -12.68 8.11
N ILE A 84 17.92 -12.06 7.27
CA ILE A 84 17.45 -11.42 6.04
C ILE A 84 18.06 -12.18 4.86
N ASP A 85 17.20 -12.83 4.09
CA ASP A 85 17.57 -13.38 2.79
C ASP A 85 17.84 -12.23 1.81
N GLU A 86 19.11 -11.87 1.67
CA GLU A 86 19.56 -10.78 0.79
C GLU A 86 19.18 -11.00 -0.68
N SER A 87 18.89 -12.24 -1.10
CA SER A 87 18.45 -12.52 -2.48
C SER A 87 17.08 -11.91 -2.79
N LEU A 88 16.24 -11.67 -1.78
CA LEU A 88 14.96 -11.00 -1.91
C LEU A 88 15.07 -9.47 -1.95
N LEU A 89 16.27 -8.92 -1.80
CA LEU A 89 16.53 -7.48 -1.88
C LEU A 89 17.06 -7.04 -3.24
N ASP A 90 17.27 -7.98 -4.17
CA ASP A 90 17.79 -7.70 -5.50
C ASP A 90 16.66 -7.40 -6.50
N SER A 91 16.05 -6.23 -6.30
CA SER A 91 14.90 -5.76 -7.07
C SER A 91 14.97 -4.25 -7.22
N ASP A 92 14.29 -3.71 -8.24
CA ASP A 92 14.07 -2.27 -8.34
C ASP A 92 13.44 -1.72 -7.06
N VAL A 93 13.88 -0.53 -6.66
CA VAL A 93 13.46 0.15 -5.43
C VAL A 93 12.85 1.49 -5.75
N ARG A 94 11.76 1.83 -5.06
CA ARG A 94 11.15 3.16 -5.10
C ARG A 94 10.80 3.65 -3.71
N LYS A 95 11.11 4.92 -3.44
CA LYS A 95 10.47 5.64 -2.35
C LYS A 95 9.10 6.10 -2.84
N VAL A 96 8.09 5.89 -2.02
CA VAL A 96 6.72 6.33 -2.28
C VAL A 96 6.15 7.02 -1.04
N ARG A 97 5.25 7.98 -1.25
CA ARG A 97 4.44 8.58 -0.19
C ARG A 97 2.98 8.35 -0.52
N PHE A 98 2.26 7.78 0.42
CA PHE A 98 0.82 7.62 0.39
C PHE A 98 0.18 8.68 1.29
N THR A 99 -0.98 9.16 0.87
CA THR A 99 -1.86 10.00 1.68
C THR A 99 -3.25 9.37 1.56
N PHE A 100 -3.81 8.97 2.70
CA PHE A 100 -5.12 8.35 2.76
C PHE A 100 -6.12 9.38 3.25
N PHE A 101 -7.20 9.55 2.48
CA PHE A 101 -8.29 10.46 2.80
C PHE A 101 -9.51 9.67 3.25
N PRO A 102 -10.34 10.25 4.13
CA PRO A 102 -11.57 9.64 4.60
C PRO A 102 -12.46 9.21 3.44
N SER A 103 -13.33 8.23 3.69
CA SER A 103 -14.34 7.85 2.71
C SER A 103 -15.25 9.05 2.41
N PHE A 104 -15.93 9.04 1.27
CA PHE A 104 -16.87 10.11 0.94
C PHE A 104 -18.00 10.22 1.99
N LYS A 105 -18.46 9.08 2.53
CA LYS A 105 -19.48 9.01 3.57
C LYS A 105 -18.98 9.66 4.86
N GLU A 106 -17.76 9.34 5.27
CA GLU A 106 -17.11 9.92 6.45
C GLU A 106 -16.90 11.42 6.28
N ALA A 107 -16.34 11.87 5.14
CA ALA A 107 -16.10 13.28 4.85
C ALA A 107 -17.39 14.12 4.85
N LEU A 108 -18.51 13.56 4.35
CA LEU A 108 -19.82 14.22 4.42
C LEU A 108 -20.34 14.36 5.86
N ASN A 109 -20.10 13.36 6.71
CA ASN A 109 -20.61 13.33 8.08
C ASN A 109 -19.79 14.23 9.02
N SER A 110 -18.47 14.23 8.88
CA SER A 110 -17.56 15.00 9.75
C SER A 110 -17.34 16.43 9.24
N GLY A 111 -17.46 16.66 7.93
CA GLY A 111 -17.01 17.88 7.26
C GLY A 111 -15.48 17.99 7.17
N ASP A 112 -14.75 16.95 7.58
CA ASP A 112 -13.30 16.89 7.51
C ASP A 112 -12.84 16.35 6.15
N VAL A 113 -11.86 17.03 5.57
CA VAL A 113 -11.24 16.69 4.29
C VAL A 113 -9.73 16.53 4.44
N GLN A 114 -9.21 16.56 5.67
CA GLN A 114 -7.83 16.26 5.97
C GLN A 114 -7.55 14.77 5.74
N SER A 115 -6.29 14.44 5.50
CA SER A 115 -5.86 13.06 5.40
C SER A 115 -5.97 12.38 6.76
N THR A 116 -6.50 11.16 6.80
CA THR A 116 -6.56 10.34 8.01
C THR A 116 -5.16 10.00 8.50
N TYR A 117 -4.26 9.63 7.57
CA TYR A 117 -2.84 9.42 7.84
C TYR A 117 -2.01 9.51 6.56
N GLU A 118 -0.71 9.65 6.75
CA GLU A 118 0.27 9.66 5.66
C GLU A 118 1.31 8.56 5.87
N MET A 119 1.83 7.99 4.79
CA MET A 119 2.80 6.90 4.86
C MET A 119 3.94 7.10 3.87
N ASN A 120 5.17 7.15 4.36
CA ASN A 120 6.37 7.03 3.53
C ASN A 120 6.82 5.57 3.53
N ALA A 121 7.06 4.99 2.35
CA ALA A 121 7.58 3.63 2.24
C ALA A 121 8.75 3.55 1.26
N ILE A 122 9.67 2.62 1.55
CA ILE A 122 10.69 2.17 0.60
C ILE A 122 10.26 0.78 0.12
N MET A 123 9.76 0.71 -1.11
CA MET A 123 9.20 -0.48 -1.72
C MET A 123 10.15 -1.08 -2.75
N LEU A 124 10.21 -2.41 -2.78
CA LEU A 124 10.86 -3.20 -3.81
C LEU A 124 9.81 -3.73 -4.80
N LYS A 125 10.18 -3.87 -6.08
CA LYS A 125 9.30 -4.38 -7.15
C LYS A 125 8.73 -5.77 -6.89
N ASN A 126 9.40 -6.59 -6.10
CA ASN A 126 8.89 -7.89 -5.66
C ASN A 126 7.86 -7.80 -4.50
N GLY A 127 7.47 -6.60 -4.07
CA GLY A 127 6.46 -6.38 -3.03
C GLY A 127 7.03 -6.21 -1.61
N VAL A 128 8.34 -6.38 -1.41
CA VAL A 128 8.97 -6.17 -0.09
C VAL A 128 8.96 -4.68 0.26
N VAL A 129 8.61 -4.35 1.50
CA VAL A 129 8.75 -2.99 2.06
C VAL A 129 9.86 -3.01 3.10
N SER A 130 10.97 -2.32 2.85
CA SER A 130 12.15 -2.37 3.72
C SER A 130 12.08 -1.38 4.89
N LYS A 131 11.34 -0.29 4.70
CA LYS A 131 11.10 0.75 5.70
C LYS A 131 9.75 1.39 5.44
N MET A 132 9.04 1.70 6.52
CA MET A 132 7.79 2.42 6.51
C MET A 132 7.78 3.44 7.65
N GLU A 133 7.26 4.61 7.38
CA GLU A 133 6.99 5.64 8.37
C GLU A 133 5.53 6.06 8.19
N ILE A 134 4.71 5.91 9.23
CA ILE A 134 3.29 6.24 9.22
C ILE A 134 3.07 7.41 10.17
N ASP A 135 2.52 8.50 9.65
CA ASP A 135 2.19 9.72 10.38
C ASP A 135 0.67 9.80 10.59
N TYR A 136 0.24 9.66 11.84
CA TYR A 136 -1.16 9.79 12.28
C TYR A 136 -1.47 11.22 12.78
N HIS A 137 -0.56 12.17 12.56
CA HIS A 137 -0.56 13.57 13.01
C HIS A 137 -0.27 13.79 14.50
N ASP A 138 -0.68 12.86 15.36
CA ASP A 138 -0.42 12.90 16.81
C ASP A 138 0.81 12.10 17.22
N PHE A 139 1.13 11.05 16.48
CA PHE A 139 2.37 10.28 16.59
C PHE A 139 2.84 9.73 15.24
N ILE A 140 4.12 9.35 15.21
CA ILE A 140 4.75 8.73 14.05
C ILE A 140 5.22 7.33 14.43
N LEU A 141 4.91 6.34 13.60
CA LEU A 141 5.40 4.97 13.70
C LEU A 141 6.51 4.74 12.66
N ASP A 142 7.71 4.35 13.11
CA ASP A 142 8.82 3.97 12.25
C ASP A 142 9.01 2.44 12.28
N ALA A 143 8.73 1.77 11.16
CA ALA A 143 8.91 0.35 10.98
C ALA A 143 10.11 0.05 10.06
N ASN A 144 11.03 -0.77 10.55
CA ASN A 144 12.20 -1.22 9.79
C ASN A 144 12.17 -2.74 9.64
N LEU A 145 12.51 -3.23 8.45
CA LEU A 145 12.64 -4.66 8.19
C LEU A 145 13.83 -5.23 8.97
N VAL A 146 13.57 -6.24 9.82
CA VAL A 146 14.59 -6.89 10.66
C VAL A 146 14.81 -8.37 10.32
N GLU A 147 13.85 -8.99 9.63
CA GLU A 147 13.82 -10.40 9.27
C GLU A 147 13.03 -10.56 7.97
N LEU A 148 13.54 -11.37 7.04
CA LEU A 148 12.96 -11.62 5.72
C LEU A 148 13.36 -13.01 5.25
N GLU A 149 12.38 -13.90 5.11
CA GLU A 149 12.60 -15.26 4.66
C GLU A 149 11.89 -15.51 3.33
N LYS A 150 12.55 -16.26 2.45
CA LYS A 150 11.94 -16.73 1.22
C LYS A 150 11.04 -17.93 1.49
N LEU A 151 9.76 -17.77 1.18
CA LEU A 151 8.82 -18.88 1.21
C LEU A 151 9.19 -19.93 0.14
N PRO A 152 8.95 -21.23 0.39
CA PRO A 152 9.02 -22.25 -0.63
C PRO A 152 8.17 -21.85 -1.84
N ALA A 153 8.60 -22.20 -3.05
CA ALA A 153 7.74 -22.07 -4.22
C ALA A 153 6.46 -22.88 -3.94
N SER A 154 5.30 -22.21 -3.87
CA SER A 154 4.03 -22.90 -3.72
C SER A 154 3.72 -23.71 -4.99
N ASP A 155 2.98 -24.80 -4.84
CA ASP A 155 2.48 -25.60 -5.97
C ASP A 155 1.83 -24.73 -7.06
N GLU A 156 1.91 -25.19 -8.31
CA GLU A 156 1.58 -24.51 -9.58
C GLU A 156 0.15 -23.92 -9.70
N ASN A 157 -0.68 -23.99 -8.66
CA ASN A 157 -2.08 -23.57 -8.67
C ASN A 157 -2.32 -22.12 -8.19
N CYS A 158 -1.28 -21.36 -7.80
CA CYS A 158 -1.38 -19.90 -7.69
C CYS A 158 -0.98 -19.25 -9.01
N ARG A 159 -1.90 -19.26 -9.99
CA ARG A 159 -1.85 -18.44 -11.20
C ARG A 159 -3.21 -17.87 -11.51
#